data_AF-A0A0U1DNG8-F1
#
_entry.id   AF-A0A0U1DNG8-F1
#
_cell.length_a   1.000
_cell.length_b   1.000
_cell.length_c   1.000
_cell.angle_alpha   90.00
_cell.angle_beta   90.00
_cell.angle_gamma   90.00
#
_symmetry.space_group_name_H-M   'P 1'
#
loop_
_entity.id
_entity.type
_entity.pdbx_description
1 polymer ?
#
loop_
_entity_poly.entity_id
_entity_poly.type
_entity_poly.pdbx_seq_one_letter_code
_entity_poly.pdbx_strand_id
1 'polypeptide(L)'
;MLGYPKKLGTIDWSLTDTEIRAEAGRRGHKLITMSGRLGAVIADPPPILARPHRNIAGLSGIFPSWLIAFTPQEKVIEVRRIEDFSLDVSGSERDPIDQMGIGRVVEARLHRVDLLGGWIPPIPLRPTLPGFSATRLRPRVL
;
A
#
# COMPACT_ATOMS: atom_id res chain seq x y z
N MET A 1 -2.78 16.51 1.72
CA MET A 1 -2.59 15.16 1.12
C MET A 1 -1.29 14.56 1.66
N LEU A 2 -1.31 13.33 2.18
CA LEU A 2 -0.16 12.65 2.80
C LEU A 2 0.90 12.11 1.81
N GLY A 3 0.87 12.53 0.55
CA GLY A 3 1.88 12.13 -0.44
C GLY A 3 1.87 10.66 -0.87
N TYR A 4 0.79 9.92 -0.64
CA TYR A 4 0.69 8.54 -1.12
C TYR A 4 0.68 8.49 -2.65
N PRO A 5 1.49 7.63 -3.29
CA PRO A 5 1.59 7.50 -4.75
C PRO A 5 0.39 6.72 -5.33
N LYS A 6 -0.80 7.32 -5.24
CA LYS A 6 -2.06 6.68 -5.66
C LYS A 6 -2.27 6.83 -7.17
N LYS A 7 -2.71 5.74 -7.81
CA LYS A 7 -3.30 5.75 -9.15
C LYS A 7 -4.76 5.30 -9.05
N LEU A 8 -5.61 5.81 -9.94
CA LEU A 8 -6.98 5.31 -10.10
C LEU A 8 -6.96 3.94 -10.78
N GLY A 9 -7.72 2.99 -10.23
CA GLY A 9 -7.87 1.62 -10.69
C GLY A 9 -9.13 1.00 -10.09
N THR A 10 -9.33 -0.30 -10.33
CA THR A 10 -10.42 -1.09 -9.77
C THR A 10 -9.88 -2.06 -8.73
N ILE A 11 -10.67 -2.29 -7.69
CA ILE A 11 -10.40 -3.30 -6.67
C ILE A 11 -11.72 -4.00 -6.41
N ASP A 12 -11.76 -5.29 -6.69
CA ASP A 12 -12.89 -6.16 -6.40
C ASP A 12 -12.44 -7.17 -5.35
N TRP A 13 -13.21 -7.35 -4.28
CA TRP A 13 -12.87 -8.30 -3.24
C TRP A 13 -14.12 -8.91 -2.61
N SER A 14 -13.96 -10.12 -2.09
CA SER A 14 -14.98 -10.81 -1.33
C SER A 14 -14.36 -11.51 -0.12
N LEU A 15 -15.13 -11.55 0.96
CA LEU A 15 -14.79 -12.21 2.20
C LEU A 15 -16.00 -13.03 2.64
N THR A 16 -15.78 -14.31 2.87
CA THR A 16 -16.74 -15.21 3.51
C THR A 16 -16.26 -15.56 4.91
N ASP A 17 -16.96 -16.44 5.61
CA ASP A 17 -16.54 -16.96 6.92
C ASP A 17 -15.24 -17.78 6.85
N THR A 18 -14.89 -18.26 5.66
CA THR A 18 -13.78 -19.19 5.44
C THR A 18 -12.76 -18.72 4.41
N GLU A 19 -13.07 -17.80 3.50
CA GLU A 19 -12.19 -17.46 2.39
C GLU A 19 -12.14 -15.96 2.13
N ILE A 20 -11.00 -15.51 1.59
CA ILE A 20 -10.84 -14.19 1.02
C ILE A 20 -10.37 -14.31 -0.43
N ARG A 21 -10.92 -13.47 -1.31
CA ARG A 21 -10.46 -13.29 -2.68
C ARG A 21 -10.41 -11.81 -3.00
N ALA A 22 -9.39 -11.37 -3.72
CA ALA A 22 -9.31 -10.02 -4.22
C ALA A 22 -8.60 -9.96 -5.57
N GLU A 23 -9.04 -9.01 -6.37
CA GLU A 23 -8.48 -8.66 -7.66
C GLU A 23 -8.30 -7.15 -7.72
N ALA A 24 -7.16 -6.69 -8.21
CA ALA A 24 -6.93 -5.29 -8.51
C ALA A 24 -6.43 -5.12 -9.93
N GLY A 25 -6.92 -4.09 -10.60
CA GLY A 25 -6.63 -3.83 -11.98
C GLY A 25 -6.65 -2.35 -12.35
N ARG A 26 -6.16 -2.06 -13.55
CA ARG A 26 -6.17 -0.71 -14.10
C ARG A 26 -6.20 -0.78 -15.62
N ARG A 27 -7.09 0.02 -16.24
CA ARG A 27 -7.19 0.17 -17.70
C ARG A 27 -7.32 -1.16 -18.44
N GLY A 28 -8.15 -2.07 -17.92
CA GLY A 28 -8.38 -3.39 -18.51
C GLY A 28 -7.29 -4.42 -18.21
N HIS A 29 -6.22 -4.06 -17.51
CA HIS A 29 -5.21 -5.01 -17.06
C HIS A 29 -5.50 -5.44 -15.63
N LYS A 30 -5.59 -6.75 -15.41
CA LYS A 30 -5.49 -7.35 -14.09
C LYS A 30 -4.03 -7.29 -13.66
N LEU A 31 -3.76 -6.76 -12.47
CA LEU A 31 -2.40 -6.50 -11.95
C LEU A 31 -2.10 -7.35 -10.72
N ILE A 32 -3.09 -7.56 -9.86
CA ILE A 32 -2.96 -8.36 -8.64
C ILE A 32 -4.16 -9.29 -8.57
N THR A 33 -3.92 -10.57 -8.36
CA THR A 33 -4.94 -11.52 -7.95
C THR A 33 -4.47 -12.19 -6.68
N MET A 34 -5.31 -12.25 -5.66
CA MET A 34 -4.98 -12.96 -4.42
C MET A 34 -6.18 -13.74 -3.89
N SER A 35 -5.88 -14.86 -3.25
CA SER A 35 -6.88 -15.67 -2.56
C SER A 35 -6.26 -16.46 -1.42
N GLY A 36 -7.10 -16.91 -0.49
CA GLY A 36 -6.68 -17.86 0.54
C GLY A 36 -7.81 -18.14 1.53
N ARG A 37 -7.56 -19.10 2.41
CA ARG A 37 -8.50 -19.53 3.46
C ARG A 37 -8.18 -18.84 4.78
N LEU A 38 -9.20 -18.43 5.52
CA LEU A 38 -9.07 -17.84 6.84
C LEU A 38 -8.62 -18.91 7.84
N GLY A 39 -7.42 -18.73 8.40
CA GLY A 39 -6.82 -19.61 9.40
C GLY A 39 -7.04 -19.09 10.83
N ALA A 40 -6.13 -19.45 11.73
CA ALA A 40 -6.24 -19.06 13.15
C ALA A 40 -6.19 -17.53 13.35
N VAL A 41 -6.88 -17.07 14.41
CA VAL A 41 -6.75 -15.70 14.94
C VAL A 41 -5.37 -15.55 15.58
N ILE A 42 -4.72 -14.41 15.35
CA ILE A 42 -3.42 -14.06 15.90
C ILE A 42 -3.63 -13.15 17.11
N ALA A 43 -3.20 -13.59 18.29
CA ALA A 43 -3.45 -12.88 19.55
C ALA A 43 -2.67 -11.56 19.68
N ASP A 44 -1.41 -11.54 19.25
CA ASP A 44 -0.54 -10.35 19.24
C ASP A 44 0.01 -10.11 17.83
N PRO A 45 -0.81 -9.58 16.90
CA PRO A 45 -0.42 -9.43 15.51
C PRO A 45 0.47 -8.20 15.32
N PRO A 46 1.55 -8.29 14.53
CA PRO A 46 2.36 -7.11 14.23
C PRO A 46 1.56 -6.14 13.34
N PRO A 47 1.73 -4.81 13.50
CA PRO A 47 0.95 -3.81 12.78
C PRO A 47 1.23 -3.82 11.27
N ILE A 48 0.26 -3.37 10.47
CA ILE A 48 0.41 -3.22 9.01
C ILE A 48 0.72 -1.78 8.64
N LEU A 49 -0.13 -0.82 9.01
CA LEU A 49 0.05 0.61 8.76
C LEU A 49 0.62 1.36 9.97
N ALA A 50 0.47 0.88 11.21
CA ALA A 50 0.99 1.58 12.42
C ALA A 50 2.52 1.54 12.55
N ARG A 51 3.21 1.99 11.50
CA ARG A 51 4.65 2.09 11.34
C ARG A 51 5.00 3.50 10.86
N PRO A 52 6.23 3.99 11.10
CA PRO A 52 6.62 5.31 10.62
C PRO A 52 6.59 5.39 9.08
N HIS A 53 5.78 6.30 8.54
CA HIS A 53 5.69 6.57 7.11
C HIS A 53 6.49 7.83 6.76
N ARG A 54 7.03 7.84 5.54
CA ARG A 54 7.78 8.96 4.96
C ARG A 54 7.35 9.14 3.52
N ASN A 55 6.64 10.23 3.26
CA ASN A 55 6.09 10.52 1.93
C ASN A 55 6.49 11.92 1.49
N ILE A 56 6.51 12.15 0.18
CA ILE A 56 6.69 13.49 -0.40
C ILE A 56 5.31 14.07 -0.67
N ALA A 57 5.03 15.26 -0.14
CA ALA A 57 3.79 15.98 -0.37
C ALA A 57 4.05 17.38 -0.91
N GLY A 58 3.18 17.85 -1.81
CA GLY A 58 3.31 19.15 -2.49
C GLY A 58 2.97 19.02 -3.96
N LEU A 59 2.64 20.13 -4.61
CA LEU A 59 2.39 20.17 -6.05
C LEU A 59 3.73 20.01 -6.78
N SER A 60 3.84 18.99 -7.63
CA SER A 60 4.97 18.83 -8.55
C SER A 60 5.05 20.05 -9.48
N GLY A 61 6.20 20.71 -9.58
CA GLY A 61 6.41 21.90 -10.40
C GLY A 61 7.26 22.97 -9.70
N ILE A 62 6.84 24.23 -9.81
CA ILE A 62 7.55 25.41 -9.26
C ILE A 62 7.39 25.52 -7.73
N PHE A 63 6.41 24.82 -7.15
CA PHE A 63 6.16 24.85 -5.71
C PHE A 63 7.03 23.85 -4.95
N PRO A 64 7.48 24.19 -3.72
CA PRO A 64 8.29 23.28 -2.92
C PRO A 64 7.49 22.03 -2.54
N SER A 65 8.13 20.89 -2.72
CA SER A 65 7.68 19.61 -2.15
C SER A 65 8.33 19.42 -0.78
N TRP A 66 7.66 18.68 0.09
CA TRP A 66 8.07 18.46 1.47
C TRP A 66 8.12 16.97 1.77
N LEU A 67 9.19 16.55 2.44
CA LEU A 67 9.19 15.26 3.11
C LEU A 67 8.30 15.36 4.35
N ILE A 68 7.24 14.56 4.41
CA ILE A 68 6.32 14.48 5.53
C ILE A 68 6.51 13.16 6.27
N ALA A 69 6.53 13.24 7.59
CA ALA A 69 6.56 12.12 8.51
C ALA A 69 5.24 12.00 9.27
N PHE A 70 4.69 10.80 9.34
CA PHE A 70 3.54 10.48 10.18
C PHE A 70 3.52 8.99 10.51
N THR A 71 2.85 8.62 11.59
CA THR A 71 2.60 7.23 11.97
C THR A 71 1.10 7.11 12.19
N PRO A 72 0.36 6.38 11.34
CA PRO A 72 -1.07 6.19 11.57
C PRO A 72 -1.27 5.28 12.79
N GLN A 73 -2.46 5.34 13.38
CA GLN A 73 -2.82 4.46 14.49
C GLN A 73 -3.75 3.36 14.00
N GLU A 74 -3.52 2.15 14.49
CA GLU A 74 -4.35 0.98 14.23
C GLU A 74 -4.90 0.48 15.55
N LYS A 75 -6.22 0.40 15.65
CA LYS A 75 -6.87 -0.35 16.73
C LYS A 75 -7.29 -1.70 16.17
N VAL A 76 -6.62 -2.76 16.61
CA VAL A 76 -6.88 -4.12 16.13
C VAL A 76 -8.26 -4.57 16.60
N ILE A 77 -9.08 -5.00 15.65
CA ILE A 77 -10.34 -5.69 15.93
C ILE A 77 -10.07 -7.20 15.87
N GLU A 78 -9.46 -7.66 14.78
CA GLU A 78 -9.11 -9.06 14.57
C GLU A 78 -8.04 -9.17 13.49
N VAL A 79 -7.08 -10.07 13.68
CA VAL A 79 -6.14 -10.45 12.62
C VAL A 79 -6.12 -11.97 12.51
N ARG A 80 -6.25 -12.48 11.29
CA ARG A 80 -6.19 -13.92 11.02
C ARG A 80 -5.03 -14.24 10.09
N ARG A 81 -4.38 -15.38 10.33
CA ARG A 81 -3.45 -15.97 9.36
C ARG A 81 -4.24 -16.40 8.13
N ILE A 82 -3.65 -16.26 6.95
CA ILE A 82 -4.19 -16.85 5.73
C ILE A 82 -3.46 -18.14 5.42
N GLU A 83 -4.23 -19.20 5.22
CA GLU A 83 -3.79 -20.52 4.82
C GLU A 83 -4.00 -20.66 3.31
N ASP A 84 -3.20 -21.51 2.66
CA ASP A 84 -3.31 -21.81 1.23
C ASP A 84 -3.30 -20.55 0.33
N PHE A 85 -2.50 -19.55 0.73
CA PHE A 85 -2.47 -18.25 0.05
C PHE A 85 -1.87 -18.36 -1.35
N SER A 86 -2.58 -17.77 -2.31
CA SER A 86 -2.12 -17.57 -3.68
C SER A 86 -2.04 -16.07 -3.97
N LEU A 87 -0.96 -15.67 -4.63
CA LEU A 87 -0.75 -14.31 -5.13
C LEU A 87 -0.18 -14.40 -6.54
N ASP A 88 -0.87 -13.79 -7.47
CA ASP A 88 -0.39 -13.52 -8.82
C ASP A 88 -0.17 -12.02 -8.98
N VAL A 89 1.02 -11.65 -9.44
CA VAL A 89 1.38 -10.27 -9.75
C VAL A 89 1.79 -10.19 -11.21
N SER A 90 1.07 -9.37 -11.96
CA SER A 90 1.30 -9.11 -13.36
C SER A 90 1.63 -7.64 -13.61
N GLY A 91 2.20 -7.37 -14.78
CA GLY A 91 2.58 -6.04 -15.20
C GLY A 91 1.79 -5.54 -16.40
N SER A 92 1.79 -4.22 -16.56
CA SER A 92 1.53 -3.57 -17.84
C SER A 92 2.60 -2.53 -18.11
N GLU A 93 2.68 -2.01 -19.33
CA GLU A 93 3.62 -0.93 -19.69
C GLU A 93 3.53 0.26 -18.71
N ARG A 94 2.32 0.60 -18.26
CA ARG A 94 2.08 1.76 -17.39
C ARG A 94 2.05 1.42 -15.90
N ASP A 95 2.03 0.13 -15.57
CA ASP A 95 1.99 -0.41 -14.21
C ASP A 95 2.89 -1.67 -14.12
N PRO A 96 4.22 -1.53 -14.22
CA PRO A 96 5.16 -2.66 -14.24
C PRO A 96 5.47 -3.15 -12.82
N ILE A 97 4.43 -3.51 -12.06
CA ILE A 97 4.59 -3.92 -10.65
C ILE A 97 5.22 -5.32 -10.51
N ASP A 98 5.12 -6.14 -11.55
CA ASP A 98 5.83 -7.40 -11.73
C ASP A 98 7.37 -7.22 -11.74
N GLN A 99 7.84 -6.08 -12.21
CA GLN A 99 9.27 -5.75 -12.26
C GLN A 99 9.84 -5.28 -10.92
N MET A 100 9.02 -5.22 -9.86
CA MET A 100 9.47 -4.82 -8.52
C MET A 100 10.29 -5.90 -7.79
N GLY A 101 10.45 -7.09 -8.39
CA GLY A 101 11.21 -8.19 -7.79
C GLY A 101 10.48 -8.85 -6.61
N ILE A 102 9.15 -8.91 -6.69
CA ILE A 102 8.33 -9.58 -5.67
C ILE A 102 8.65 -11.08 -5.70
N GLY A 103 9.30 -11.55 -4.64
CA GLY A 103 9.68 -12.95 -4.49
C GLY A 103 8.55 -13.81 -3.91
N ARG A 104 8.94 -14.95 -3.36
CA ARG A 104 8.03 -15.89 -2.70
C ARG A 104 7.29 -15.22 -1.53
N VAL A 105 5.99 -15.51 -1.40
CA VAL A 105 5.20 -15.13 -0.22
C VAL A 105 5.71 -15.89 1.01
N VAL A 106 6.15 -15.14 2.02
CA VAL A 106 6.63 -15.69 3.31
C VAL A 106 5.48 -15.82 4.31
N GLU A 107 4.55 -14.87 4.29
CA GLU A 107 3.44 -14.79 5.23
C GLU A 107 2.28 -14.01 4.62
N ALA A 108 1.05 -14.41 4.95
CA ALA A 108 -0.17 -13.72 4.54
C ALA A 108 -1.13 -13.60 5.74
N ARG A 109 -1.72 -12.42 5.91
CA ARG A 109 -2.62 -12.08 7.03
C ARG A 109 -3.77 -11.21 6.54
N LEU A 110 -4.96 -11.43 7.11
CA LEU A 110 -6.09 -10.51 6.98
C LEU A 110 -6.20 -9.67 8.25
N HIS A 111 -6.11 -8.35 8.09
CA HIS A 111 -6.21 -7.39 9.18
C HIS A 111 -7.57 -6.68 9.12
N ARG A 112 -8.35 -6.82 10.20
CA ARG A 112 -9.55 -6.00 10.45
C ARG A 112 -9.22 -5.05 11.59
N VAL A 113 -9.14 -3.76 11.27
CA VAL A 113 -8.67 -2.72 12.19
C VAL A 113 -9.49 -1.44 11.99
N ASP A 114 -9.65 -0.67 13.06
CA ASP A 114 -10.04 0.73 12.94
C ASP A 114 -8.78 1.56 12.67
N LEU A 115 -8.83 2.38 11.60
CA LEU A 115 -7.79 3.35 11.30
C LEU A 115 -8.15 4.68 11.97
N LEU A 116 -7.31 5.10 12.91
CA LEU A 116 -7.47 6.35 13.61
C LEU A 116 -6.50 7.38 13.03
N GLY A 117 -6.94 8.65 12.97
CA GLY A 117 -6.02 9.76 12.70
C GLY A 117 -4.91 9.74 13.75
N GLY A 118 -3.65 9.74 13.31
CA GLY A 118 -2.52 9.70 14.23
C GLY A 118 -2.54 10.88 15.20
N TRP A 119 -2.12 10.67 16.45
CA TRP A 119 -1.98 11.75 17.45
C TRP A 119 -1.05 12.84 16.94
N ILE A 120 0.04 12.44 16.28
CA ILE A 120 1.03 13.37 15.74
C ILE A 120 0.56 13.82 14.35
N PRO A 121 0.25 15.12 14.15
CA PRO A 121 -0.06 15.63 12.83
C PRO A 121 1.14 15.43 11.90
N PRO A 122 0.93 15.23 10.60
CA PRO A 122 2.03 14.98 9.67
C PRO A 122 3.08 16.11 9.76
N ILE A 123 4.30 15.75 10.15
CA ILE A 123 5.39 16.71 10.41
C ILE A 123 6.17 16.92 9.11
N PRO A 124 6.23 18.15 8.57
CA PRO A 124 7.16 18.48 7.49
C PRO A 124 8.59 18.42 8.04
N LEU A 125 9.38 17.47 7.57
CA LEU A 125 10.76 17.28 8.04
C LEU A 125 11.73 18.21 7.32
N ARG A 126 11.67 18.25 5.98
CA ARG A 126 12.58 19.03 5.13
C ARG A 126 11.92 19.35 3.78
N PRO A 127 12.19 20.53 3.20
CA PRO A 127 11.86 20.78 1.80
C PRO A 127 12.74 19.91 0.90
N THR A 128 12.16 19.35 -0.16
CA THR A 128 12.91 18.66 -1.22
C THR A 128 13.22 19.65 -2.33
N LEU A 129 14.50 19.83 -2.67
CA LEU A 129 14.95 20.73 -3.73
C LEU A 129 14.26 20.36 -5.06
N PRO A 130 13.77 21.32 -5.87
CA PRO A 130 13.08 21.05 -7.13
C PRO A 130 13.88 20.11 -8.06
N GLY A 131 15.21 20.26 -8.11
CA GLY A 131 16.10 19.41 -8.90
C GLY A 131 16.23 17.96 -8.42
N PHE A 132 16.00 17.69 -7.13
CA PHE A 132 16.04 16.32 -6.58
C PHE A 132 14.83 15.50 -7.03
N SER A 133 13.66 16.12 -7.10
CA SER A 133 12.44 15.50 -7.64
C SER A 133 12.51 15.34 -9.17
N ALA A 134 13.03 16.34 -9.88
CA ALA A 134 13.15 16.33 -11.35
C ALA A 134 14.12 15.25 -11.88
N THR A 135 15.20 14.93 -11.15
CA THR A 135 16.19 13.91 -11.57
C THR A 135 15.74 12.47 -11.32
N ARG A 136 14.70 12.26 -10.50
CA ARG A 136 14.15 10.92 -10.19
C ARG A 136 12.75 10.68 -10.75
N LEU A 137 12.06 11.72 -11.22
CA LEU A 137 10.87 11.60 -12.05
C LEU A 137 11.29 11.01 -13.40
N ARG A 138 11.10 9.69 -13.58
CA ARG A 138 11.15 9.08 -14.91
C ARG A 138 9.88 9.48 -15.67
N PRO A 139 9.95 10.28 -16.75
CA PRO A 139 8.77 10.70 -17.51
C PRO A 139 8.11 9.55 -18.30
N ARG A 140 8.70 8.34 -18.27
CA ARG A 140 8.15 7.13 -18.91
C ARG A 140 6.97 6.49 -18.15
N VAL A 141 6.53 7.08 -17.03
CA VAL A 141 5.35 6.62 -16.28
C VAL A 141 4.28 7.72 -16.30
N LEU A 142 3.66 7.94 -17.48
CA LEU A 142 2.41 8.69 -17.65
C LEU A 142 1.47 7.94 -18.61
#